data_AF-A0A958XZX6-F1
#
_entry.id   AF-A0A958XZX6-F1
#
_cell.length_a   1.000
_cell.length_b   1.000
_cell.length_c   1.000
_cell.angle_alpha   90.00
_cell.angle_beta   90.00
_cell.angle_gamma   90.00
#
_symmetry.space_group_name_H-M   'P 1'
#
loop_
_entity.id
_entity.type
_entity.pdbx_description
1 polymer ?
#
loop_
_entity_poly.entity_id
_entity_poly.type
_entity_poly.pdbx_seq_one_letter_code
_entity_poly.pdbx_strand_id
1 'polypeptide(L)'
;ANGESIIVSHDTNLPRPYSLGFRVQGTKGLWMDVNQSIHLEGQSPQHKWEPAQPYLDRYDHPLWKKYAADSEGAGHGGMDWFLLNAFVESHKRG
;
A
#
# COMPACT_ATOMS: atom_id res chain seq x y z
N ALA A 1 -12.60 2.98 18.95
CA ALA A 1 -11.40 3.81 18.74
C ALA A 1 -10.33 3.28 19.68
N ASN A 2 -9.11 3.02 19.18
CA ASN A 2 -8.16 2.14 19.89
C ASN A 2 -6.78 2.79 20.14
N GLY A 3 -6.63 4.10 19.90
CA GLY A 3 -5.44 4.88 20.28
C GLY A 3 -4.46 5.18 19.14
N GLU A 4 -4.76 4.77 17.91
CA GLU A 4 -3.97 5.11 16.72
C GLU A 4 -4.10 6.59 16.36
N SER A 5 -3.03 7.19 15.83
CA SER A 5 -3.02 8.56 15.31
C SER A 5 -2.79 8.56 13.79
N ILE A 6 -3.53 9.40 13.07
CA ILE A 6 -3.40 9.58 11.61
C ILE A 6 -3.03 11.04 11.33
N ILE A 7 -2.00 11.25 10.50
CA ILE A 7 -1.60 12.56 9.99
C ILE A 7 -1.82 12.54 8.48
N VAL A 8 -2.52 13.56 7.97
CA VAL A 8 -2.81 13.72 6.54
C VAL A 8 -2.26 15.06 6.07
N SER A 9 -1.63 15.06 4.90
CA SER A 9 -1.05 16.25 4.27
C SER A 9 -1.71 16.51 2.93
N HIS A 10 -2.08 17.76 2.66
CA HIS A 10 -2.53 18.22 1.35
C HIS A 10 -1.48 19.18 0.76
N ASP A 11 -0.68 18.66 -0.17
CA ASP A 11 0.37 19.42 -0.86
C ASP A 11 0.28 19.20 -2.37
N THR A 12 -0.36 20.15 -3.04
CA THR A 12 -0.69 20.11 -4.49
C THR A 12 -0.19 21.34 -5.24
N ASN A 13 0.52 22.25 -4.58
CA ASN A 13 0.88 23.58 -5.12
C ASN A 13 2.39 23.84 -5.12
N LEU A 14 3.20 22.90 -4.64
CA LEU A 14 4.66 22.99 -4.65
C LEU A 14 5.26 21.98 -5.65
N PRO A 15 6.38 22.32 -6.32
CA PRO A 15 7.03 21.40 -7.23
C PRO A 15 7.73 20.27 -6.45
N ARG A 16 7.16 19.06 -6.51
CA ARG A 16 7.72 17.85 -5.89
C ARG A 16 7.35 16.61 -6.70
N PRO A 17 8.15 15.52 -6.65
CA PRO A 17 7.75 14.23 -7.20
C PRO A 17 6.44 13.73 -6.57
N TYR A 18 5.66 12.97 -7.34
CA TYR A 18 4.43 12.35 -6.84
C TYR A 18 4.75 11.35 -5.73
N SER A 19 4.16 11.56 -4.56
CA SER A 19 4.10 10.57 -3.49
C SER A 19 2.99 10.97 -2.52
N LEU A 20 2.26 9.96 -2.04
CA LEU A 20 1.25 10.10 -1.00
C LEU A 20 1.84 10.06 0.42
N GLY A 21 3.16 9.85 0.54
CA GLY A 21 3.87 9.93 1.81
C GLY A 21 3.50 8.84 2.82
N PHE A 22 3.10 7.66 2.34
CA PHE A 22 2.59 6.61 3.23
C PHE A 22 3.64 6.14 4.24
N ARG A 23 3.18 6.02 5.49
CA ARG A 23 3.90 5.44 6.60
C ARG A 23 2.93 4.64 7.46
N VAL A 24 3.23 3.38 7.69
CA VAL A 24 2.46 2.51 8.58
C VAL A 24 3.40 1.99 9.65
N GLN A 25 3.06 2.22 10.92
CA GLN A 25 3.92 1.90 12.04
C GLN A 25 3.16 1.20 13.15
N GLY A 26 3.73 0.10 13.63
CA GLY A 26 3.30 -0.61 14.82
C GLY A 26 4.49 -0.99 15.70
N THR A 27 4.24 -1.79 16.72
CA THR A 27 5.25 -2.22 17.71
C THR A 27 6.29 -3.20 17.15
N LYS A 28 5.98 -3.88 16.03
CA LYS A 28 6.86 -4.89 15.41
C LYS A 28 7.29 -4.54 13.99
N GLY A 29 6.96 -3.35 13.50
CA GLY A 29 7.34 -3.00 12.14
C GLY A 29 6.97 -1.60 11.73
N LEU A 30 7.67 -1.15 10.70
CA LEU A 30 7.53 0.14 10.06
C LEU A 30 7.74 -0.02 8.56
N TRP A 31 6.79 0.44 7.76
CA TRP A 31 6.92 0.58 6.32
C TRP A 31 6.80 2.05 5.94
N MET A 32 7.63 2.48 4.98
CA MET A 32 7.64 3.83 4.43
C MET A 32 7.78 3.78 2.91
N ASP A 33 6.79 4.31 2.22
CA ASP A 33 6.75 4.35 0.74
C ASP A 33 7.88 5.22 0.16
N VAL A 34 8.06 6.44 0.69
CA VAL A 34 9.10 7.38 0.21
C VAL A 34 10.51 6.83 0.39
N ASN A 35 10.74 6.05 1.44
CA ASN A 35 12.04 5.40 1.70
C ASN A 35 12.17 4.06 0.95
N GLN A 36 11.12 3.61 0.26
CA GLN A 36 11.01 2.33 -0.44
C GLN A 36 11.43 1.13 0.42
N SER A 37 11.17 1.22 1.72
CA SER A 37 11.79 0.35 2.72
C SER A 37 10.82 -0.11 3.80
N ILE A 38 11.17 -1.23 4.42
CA ILE A 38 10.49 -1.82 5.56
C ILE A 38 11.51 -2.25 6.61
N HIS A 39 11.10 -2.23 7.87
CA HIS A 39 11.83 -2.82 9.00
C HIS A 39 10.86 -3.64 9.83
N LEU A 40 11.22 -4.88 10.13
CA LEU A 40 10.42 -5.81 10.92
C LEU A 40 11.25 -6.34 12.10
N GLU A 41 10.75 -6.10 13.32
CA GLU A 41 11.41 -6.52 14.56
C GLU A 41 11.57 -8.05 14.58
N GLY A 42 12.80 -8.52 14.83
CA GLY A 42 13.13 -9.95 14.86
C GLY A 42 13.26 -10.63 13.49
N GLN A 43 13.11 -9.90 12.37
CA GLN A 43 13.34 -10.41 11.01
C GLN A 43 14.40 -9.59 10.27
N SER A 44 14.26 -8.26 10.27
CA SER A 44 15.24 -7.37 9.65
C SER A 44 16.52 -7.27 10.47
N PRO A 45 17.67 -6.92 9.85
CA PRO A 45 18.89 -6.62 10.60
C PRO A 45 18.67 -5.45 11.58
N GLN A 46 19.32 -5.54 12.75
CA GLN A 46 19.15 -4.55 13.82
C GLN A 46 19.47 -3.13 13.33
N HIS A 47 18.57 -2.19 13.62
CA HIS A 47 18.70 -0.77 13.28
C HIS A 47 18.95 -0.49 11.78
N LYS A 48 18.48 -1.38 10.89
CA LYS A 48 18.66 -1.25 9.44
C LYS A 48 17.34 -1.40 8.71
N TRP A 49 17.21 -0.68 7.61
CA TRP A 49 16.13 -0.86 6.64
C TRP A 49 16.42 -2.03 5.72
N GLU A 50 15.35 -2.61 5.20
CA GLU A 50 15.38 -3.53 4.06
C GLU A 50 14.52 -2.97 2.92
N PRO A 51 14.84 -3.28 1.65
CA PRO A 51 13.97 -2.97 0.53
C PRO A 51 12.56 -3.54 0.76
N ALA A 52 11.52 -2.76 0.49
CA ALA A 52 10.14 -3.21 0.69
C ALA A 52 9.68 -4.25 -0.34
N GLN A 53 10.21 -4.19 -1.58
CA GLN A 53 9.70 -4.98 -2.72
C GLN A 53 9.57 -6.49 -2.45
N PRO A 54 10.58 -7.20 -1.88
CA PRO A 54 10.45 -8.63 -1.63
C PRO A 54 9.30 -8.99 -0.68
N TYR A 55 8.98 -8.11 0.26
CA TYR A 55 7.85 -8.27 1.17
C TYR A 55 6.52 -8.00 0.46
N LEU A 56 6.48 -6.95 -0.38
CA LEU A 56 5.29 -6.63 -1.17
C LEU A 56 4.94 -7.77 -2.15
N ASP A 57 5.94 -8.34 -2.84
CA ASP A 57 5.73 -9.49 -3.74
C ASP A 57 5.25 -10.73 -2.97
N ARG A 58 5.91 -11.04 -1.84
CA ARG A 58 5.57 -12.21 -1.02
C ARG A 58 4.15 -12.12 -0.47
N TYR A 59 3.79 -10.94 0.04
CA TYR A 59 2.50 -10.69 0.69
C TYR A 59 1.49 -10.01 -0.22
N ASP A 60 1.69 -10.06 -1.53
CA ASP A 60 0.76 -9.47 -2.49
C ASP A 60 -0.65 -10.05 -2.29
N HIS A 61 -1.64 -9.15 -2.37
CA HIS A 61 -3.00 -9.43 -1.94
C HIS A 61 -3.63 -10.52 -2.84
N PRO A 62 -4.38 -11.50 -2.30
CA PRO A 62 -4.95 -12.58 -3.10
C PRO A 62 -5.82 -12.10 -4.28
N LEU A 63 -6.48 -10.95 -4.15
CA LEU A 63 -7.25 -10.35 -5.24
C LEU A 63 -6.33 -9.87 -6.38
N TRP A 64 -5.19 -9.27 -6.08
CA TRP A 64 -4.22 -8.88 -7.10
C TRP A 64 -3.65 -10.10 -7.82
N LYS A 65 -3.22 -11.12 -7.08
CA LYS A 65 -2.75 -12.40 -7.66
C LYS A 65 -3.79 -13.04 -8.59
N LYS A 66 -5.08 -12.89 -8.28
CA LYS A 66 -6.18 -13.47 -9.07
C LYS A 66 -6.59 -12.64 -10.26
N TYR A 67 -6.61 -11.31 -10.13
CA TYR A 67 -7.26 -10.40 -11.07
C TYR A 67 -6.33 -9.35 -11.68
N ALA A 68 -5.01 -9.43 -11.48
CA ALA A 68 -4.06 -8.46 -12.04
C ALA A 68 -4.20 -8.32 -13.55
N ALA A 69 -4.35 -9.43 -14.28
CA ALA A 69 -4.57 -9.42 -15.73
C ALA A 69 -5.88 -8.72 -16.13
N ASP A 70 -6.96 -8.89 -15.36
CA ASP A 70 -8.25 -8.22 -15.62
C ASP A 70 -8.18 -6.71 -15.34
N SER A 71 -7.25 -6.29 -14.48
CA SER A 71 -7.01 -4.88 -14.16
C SER A 71 -6.03 -4.18 -15.10
N GLU A 72 -5.40 -4.91 -16.03
CA GLU A 72 -4.39 -4.36 -16.93
C GLU A 72 -5.00 -3.29 -17.86
N GLY A 73 -4.30 -2.16 -17.99
CA GLY A 73 -4.78 -1.01 -18.78
C GLY A 73 -5.87 -0.17 -18.10
N ALA A 74 -6.37 -0.56 -16.92
CA ALA A 74 -7.26 0.28 -16.14
C ALA A 74 -6.50 1.46 -15.49
N GLY A 75 -7.26 2.47 -15.05
CA GLY A 75 -6.71 3.71 -14.49
C GLY A 75 -5.81 3.52 -13.26
N HIS A 76 -4.89 4.47 -13.07
CA HIS A 76 -3.95 4.54 -11.95
C HIS A 76 -3.19 3.23 -11.64
N GLY A 77 -2.74 2.53 -12.67
CA GLY A 77 -1.99 1.28 -12.51
C GLY A 77 -2.84 0.07 -12.15
N GLY A 78 -4.15 0.11 -12.42
CA GLY A 78 -5.07 -1.02 -12.25
C GLY A 78 -5.95 -0.95 -11.00
N MET A 79 -5.61 -0.12 -10.01
CA MET A 79 -6.37 -0.05 -8.74
C MET A 79 -7.84 0.36 -8.94
N ASP A 80 -8.12 1.19 -9.95
CA ASP A 80 -9.48 1.66 -10.27
C ASP A 80 -10.40 0.49 -10.65
N TRP A 81 -9.86 -0.55 -11.30
CA TRP A 81 -10.61 -1.74 -11.65
C TRP A 81 -11.11 -2.47 -10.39
N PHE A 82 -10.25 -2.64 -9.38
CA PHE A 82 -10.61 -3.31 -8.13
C PHE A 82 -11.71 -2.55 -7.37
N LEU A 83 -11.62 -1.22 -7.35
CA LEU A 83 -12.64 -0.36 -6.73
C LEU A 83 -14.02 -0.56 -7.39
N LEU A 84 -14.07 -0.44 -8.72
CA LEU A 84 -15.33 -0.58 -9.47
C LEU A 84 -15.88 -2.00 -9.44
N ASN A 85 -15.00 -2.99 -9.58
CA ASN A 85 -15.37 -4.40 -9.50
C ASN A 85 -15.96 -4.73 -8.11
N ALA A 86 -15.34 -4.26 -7.02
CA ALA A 86 -15.87 -4.44 -5.67
C ALA A 86 -17.26 -3.80 -5.50
N PHE A 87 -17.46 -2.59 -6.03
CA PHE A 87 -18.76 -1.91 -6.01
C PHE A 87 -19.85 -2.72 -6.73
N VAL A 88 -19.59 -3.16 -7.97
CA VAL A 88 -20.55 -3.93 -8.78
C VAL A 88 -20.84 -5.29 -8.15
N GLU A 89 -19.80 -6.02 -7.70
CA GLU A 89 -19.97 -7.33 -7.10
C GLU A 89 -20.74 -7.28 -5.77
N SER A 90 -20.55 -6.22 -4.96
CA SER A 90 -21.33 -6.02 -3.74
C SER A 90 -22.81 -5.84 -4.07
N HIS A 91 -23.14 -5.00 -5.07
CA HIS A 91 -24.53 -4.82 -5.50
C HIS A 91 -25.18 -6.12 -6.02
N LYS A 92 -24.42 -6.94 -6.77
CA LYS A 92 -24.90 -8.22 -7.27
C LYS A 92 -25.17 -9.26 -6.17
N ARG A 93 -24.53 -9.12 -5.00
CA ARG A 93 -24.53 -10.13 -3.93
C ARG A 93 -25.37 -9.74 -2.71
N GLY A 94 -25.81 -8.49 -2.61
CA GLY A 94 -26.60 -7.97 -1.49
C GLY A 94 -25.77 -7.80 -0.23
#